data_AF-A0A969KU99-F1
#
_entry.id   AF-A0A969KU99-F1
#
_cell.length_a   1.000
_cell.length_b   1.000
_cell.length_c   1.000
_cell.angle_alpha   90.00
_cell.angle_beta   90.00
_cell.angle_gamma   90.00
#
_symmetry.space_group_name_H-M   'P 1'
#
loop_
_entity.id
_entity.type
_entity.pdbx_description
1 polymer ?
#
loop_
_entity_poly.entity_id
_entity_poly.type
_entity_poly.pdbx_seq_one_letter_code
_entity_poly.pdbx_strand_id
1 'polypeptide(L)'
;LEGCRWLDLCTGTGAMGAEALCRGASLVVGIEQSGRACAVIQQNWQQVIRDDQRIQLIRGDIGQKLPTLAGQNFDRIYFDPPYAGHLYEPVLQAIAHHQLLTPVGELAVEHDPTLHTAETLAAFIPNSALELCRYKRYGNTAIAFYSRR
;
A
#
# COMPACT_ATOMS: atom_id res chain seq x y z
N LEU A 1 -13.53 -7.13 -1.39
CA LEU A 1 -12.09 -7.39 -1.57
C LEU A 1 -11.86 -8.90 -1.54
N GLU A 2 -12.84 -9.65 -2.04
CA GLU A 2 -12.92 -11.09 -1.79
C GLU A 2 -11.81 -11.82 -2.53
N GLY A 3 -11.10 -12.70 -1.81
CA GLY A 3 -9.97 -13.47 -2.33
C GLY A 3 -8.71 -12.66 -2.61
N CYS A 4 -8.72 -11.33 -2.50
CA CYS A 4 -7.62 -10.49 -2.96
C CYS A 4 -6.41 -10.54 -2.01
N ARG A 5 -5.22 -10.29 -2.57
CA ARG A 5 -3.97 -10.06 -1.83
C ARG A 5 -3.78 -8.57 -1.63
N TRP A 6 -3.81 -8.13 -0.38
CA TRP A 6 -3.69 -6.73 0.04
C TRP A 6 -2.29 -6.45 0.60
N LEU A 7 -1.71 -5.31 0.21
CA LEU A 7 -0.47 -4.77 0.76
C LEU A 7 -0.72 -3.37 1.37
N ASP A 8 -0.35 -3.21 2.63
CA ASP A 8 -0.45 -1.96 3.40
C ASP A 8 0.98 -1.45 3.72
N LEU A 9 1.41 -0.40 3.02
CA LEU A 9 2.82 0.00 3.00
C LEU A 9 3.23 0.92 4.16
N CYS A 10 2.27 1.61 4.77
CA CYS A 10 2.47 2.50 5.92
C CYS A 10 1.38 2.20 6.94
N THR A 11 1.43 0.99 7.50
CA THR A 11 0.28 0.34 8.14
C THR A 11 -0.31 1.14 9.31
N GLY A 12 0.50 1.88 10.06
CA GLY A 12 0.03 2.77 11.11
C GLY A 12 -0.73 2.03 12.21
N THR A 13 -2.04 2.23 12.29
CA THR A 13 -2.91 1.51 13.26
C THR A 13 -3.36 0.12 12.75
N GLY A 14 -3.14 -0.17 11.48
CA GLY A 14 -3.61 -1.39 10.81
C GLY A 14 -5.07 -1.35 10.40
N ALA A 15 -5.72 -0.18 10.46
CA ALA A 15 -7.15 -0.03 10.15
C ALA A 15 -7.48 -0.47 8.71
N MET A 16 -6.65 -0.09 7.73
CA MET A 16 -6.89 -0.45 6.33
C MET A 16 -6.69 -1.93 6.06
N GLY A 17 -5.63 -2.54 6.61
CA GLY A 17 -5.48 -4.00 6.61
C GLY A 17 -6.63 -4.74 7.31
N ALA A 18 -7.13 -4.23 8.44
CA ALA A 18 -8.26 -4.84 9.14
C ALA A 18 -9.56 -4.76 8.32
N GLU A 19 -9.83 -3.61 7.70
CA GLU A 19 -10.96 -3.45 6.79
C GLU A 19 -10.85 -4.38 5.58
N ALA A 20 -9.64 -4.59 5.05
CA ALA A 20 -9.40 -5.54 3.98
C ALA A 20 -9.75 -6.99 4.39
N LEU A 21 -9.36 -7.41 5.61
CA LEU A 21 -9.77 -8.70 6.17
C LEU A 21 -11.30 -8.81 6.28
N CYS A 22 -11.96 -7.81 6.87
CA CYS A 22 -13.43 -7.79 7.01
C CYS A 22 -14.16 -7.90 5.66
N ARG A 23 -13.57 -7.34 4.60
CA ARG A 23 -14.08 -7.37 3.21
C ARG A 23 -13.63 -8.58 2.39
N GLY A 24 -13.01 -9.57 3.02
CA GLY A 24 -12.71 -10.87 2.42
C GLY A 24 -11.35 -11.01 1.74
N ALA A 25 -10.36 -10.15 2.04
CA ALA A 25 -9.00 -10.37 1.54
C ALA A 25 -8.46 -11.73 2.02
N SER A 26 -7.84 -12.50 1.13
CA SER A 26 -7.26 -13.81 1.47
C SER A 26 -5.88 -13.68 2.13
N LEU A 27 -5.20 -12.56 1.87
CA LEU A 27 -3.92 -12.22 2.44
C LEU A 27 -3.85 -10.71 2.69
N VAL A 28 -3.42 -10.31 3.87
CA VAL A 28 -3.04 -8.93 4.20
C VAL A 28 -1.58 -8.90 4.63
N VAL A 29 -0.75 -8.17 3.89
CA VAL A 29 0.65 -7.90 4.23
C VAL A 29 0.77 -6.45 4.65
N GLY A 30 1.42 -6.19 5.80
CA GLY A 30 1.70 -4.83 6.27
C GLY A 30 3.18 -4.60 6.48
N ILE A 31 3.64 -3.38 6.21
CA ILE A 31 4.95 -2.89 6.62
C ILE A 31 4.76 -1.76 7.63
N GLU A 32 5.46 -1.86 8.76
CA GLU A 32 5.45 -0.83 9.81
C GLU A 32 6.81 -0.79 10.52
N GLN A 33 7.33 0.40 10.78
CA GLN A 33 8.64 0.58 11.39
C GLN A 33 8.58 0.50 12.92
N SER A 34 7.54 1.08 13.52
CA SER A 34 7.37 1.17 14.97
C SER A 34 6.97 -0.18 15.56
N GLY A 35 7.84 -0.76 16.38
CA GLY A 35 7.54 -2.02 17.06
C GLY A 35 6.30 -1.96 17.96
N ARG A 36 6.02 -0.79 18.56
CA ARG A 36 4.80 -0.56 19.34
C ARG A 36 3.56 -0.58 18.46
N ALA A 37 3.62 0.08 17.30
CA ALA A 37 2.53 0.04 16.33
C ALA A 37 2.31 -1.38 15.80
N CYS A 38 3.39 -2.13 15.52
CA CYS A 38 3.27 -3.53 15.11
C CYS A 38 2.50 -4.39 16.12
N ALA A 39 2.73 -4.21 17.42
CA ALA A 39 1.98 -4.94 18.44
C ALA A 39 0.47 -4.64 18.39
N VAL A 40 0.11 -3.37 18.20
CA VAL A 40 -1.29 -2.92 18.04
C VAL A 40 -1.91 -3.47 16.76
N ILE A 41 -1.21 -3.36 15.63
CA ILE A 41 -1.66 -3.90 14.33
C ILE A 41 -1.92 -5.40 14.46
N GLN A 42 -0.97 -6.14 15.04
CA GLN A 42 -1.10 -7.58 15.22
C GLN A 42 -2.33 -7.94 16.06
N GLN A 43 -2.61 -7.20 17.13
CA GLN A 43 -3.82 -7.40 17.94
C GLN A 43 -5.09 -7.11 17.13
N ASN A 44 -5.13 -5.98 16.44
CA ASN A 44 -6.29 -5.57 15.64
C ASN A 44 -6.61 -6.58 14.54
N TRP A 45 -5.59 -7.07 13.82
CA TRP A 45 -5.78 -8.05 12.76
C TRP A 45 -6.20 -9.42 13.28
N GLN A 46 -5.64 -9.86 14.41
CA GLN A 46 -6.02 -11.13 15.04
C GLN A 46 -7.47 -11.13 15.55
N GLN A 47 -8.05 -9.96 15.84
CA GLN A 47 -9.45 -9.86 16.26
C GLN A 47 -10.46 -10.05 15.13
N VAL A 48 -10.04 -9.84 13.87
CA VAL A 48 -10.97 -9.80 12.71
C VAL A 48 -10.68 -10.85 11.64
N ILE A 49 -9.49 -11.48 11.69
CA ILE A 49 -9.09 -12.52 10.75
C ILE A 49 -10.00 -13.76 10.85
N ARG A 50 -10.30 -14.38 9.71
CA ARG A 50 -11.03 -15.65 9.59
C ARG A 50 -10.08 -16.80 9.22
N ASP A 51 -10.53 -18.04 9.43
CA ASP A 51 -9.70 -19.25 9.26
C ASP A 51 -9.10 -19.43 7.84
N ASP A 52 -9.77 -18.90 6.81
CA ASP A 52 -9.35 -18.96 5.41
C ASP A 52 -8.42 -17.80 5.00
N GLN A 53 -8.11 -16.89 5.93
CA GLN A 53 -7.32 -15.69 5.68
C GLN A 53 -5.93 -15.79 6.29
N ARG A 54 -4.99 -15.02 5.73
CA ARG A 54 -3.62 -14.92 6.23
C ARG A 54 -3.22 -13.47 6.46
N ILE A 55 -2.41 -13.26 7.49
CA ILE A 55 -1.77 -11.97 7.77
C ILE A 55 -0.26 -12.12 7.83
N GLN A 56 0.46 -11.12 7.35
CA GLN A 56 1.91 -11.03 7.48
C GLN A 56 2.28 -9.60 7.83
N LEU A 57 2.82 -9.39 9.04
CA LEU A 57 3.29 -8.09 9.48
C LEU A 57 4.82 -8.06 9.45
N ILE A 58 5.38 -7.15 8.65
CA ILE A 58 6.81 -6.99 8.46
C ILE A 58 7.25 -5.73 9.21
N ARG A 59 8.04 -5.93 10.26
CA ARG A 59 8.62 -4.81 11.00
C ARG A 59 9.85 -4.27 10.27
N GLY A 60 9.85 -2.98 9.94
CA GLY A 60 11.03 -2.29 9.44
C GLY A 60 10.72 -1.08 8.56
N ASP A 61 11.79 -0.44 8.11
CA ASP A 61 11.72 0.65 7.14
C ASP A 61 11.17 0.16 5.79
N ILE A 62 10.23 0.90 5.22
CA ILE A 62 9.57 0.53 3.96
C ILE A 62 10.57 0.42 2.80
N GLY A 63 11.54 1.33 2.69
CA GLY A 63 12.54 1.29 1.63
C GLY A 63 13.40 0.03 1.68
N GLN A 64 13.67 -0.49 2.87
CA GLN A 64 14.42 -1.73 3.06
C GLN A 64 13.56 -2.99 2.94
N LYS A 65 12.29 -2.94 3.34
CA LYS A 65 11.41 -4.11 3.39
C LYS A 65 10.67 -4.37 2.10
N LEU A 66 10.30 -3.33 1.37
CA LEU A 66 9.55 -3.46 0.13
C LEU A 66 10.28 -4.32 -0.94
N PRO A 67 11.61 -4.21 -1.15
CA PRO A 67 12.34 -5.08 -2.07
C PRO A 67 12.29 -6.57 -1.68
N THR A 68 12.12 -6.90 -0.40
CA THR A 68 12.01 -8.29 0.06
C THR A 68 10.71 -8.97 -0.36
N LEU A 69 9.73 -8.20 -0.85
CA LEU A 69 8.49 -8.70 -1.41
C LEU A 69 8.61 -9.06 -2.90
N ALA A 70 9.78 -8.89 -3.52
CA ALA A 70 10.00 -9.28 -4.91
C ALA A 70 9.61 -10.75 -5.15
N GLY A 71 8.90 -11.00 -6.26
CA GLY A 71 8.31 -12.30 -6.56
C GLY A 71 6.94 -12.54 -5.93
N GLN A 72 6.46 -11.63 -5.08
CA GLN A 72 5.05 -11.57 -4.68
C GLN A 72 4.31 -10.54 -5.53
N ASN A 73 3.00 -10.75 -5.69
CA ASN A 73 2.13 -9.79 -6.34
C ASN A 73 0.88 -9.55 -5.48
N PHE A 74 0.34 -8.35 -5.58
CA PHE A 74 -0.78 -7.86 -4.80
C PHE A 74 -1.85 -7.29 -5.72
N ASP A 75 -3.10 -7.60 -5.42
CA ASP A 75 -4.24 -7.09 -6.16
C ASP A 75 -4.57 -5.66 -5.74
N ARG A 76 -4.31 -5.33 -4.46
CA ARG A 76 -4.52 -4.01 -3.90
C ARG A 76 -3.32 -3.60 -3.09
N ILE A 77 -2.78 -2.43 -3.40
CA ILE A 77 -1.70 -1.81 -2.63
C ILE A 77 -2.24 -0.48 -2.09
N TYR A 78 -2.12 -0.27 -0.80
CA TYR A 78 -2.45 1.00 -0.14
C TYR A 78 -1.17 1.65 0.38
N PHE A 79 -0.99 2.92 0.00
CA PHE A 79 0.18 3.70 0.37
C PHE A 79 -0.24 5.08 0.86
N ASP A 80 -0.23 5.24 2.18
CA ASP A 80 -0.48 6.51 2.87
C ASP A 80 0.77 6.90 3.68
N PRO A 81 1.82 7.43 3.02
CA PRO A 81 3.00 7.89 3.72
C PRO A 81 2.72 9.22 4.44
N PRO A 82 3.51 9.58 5.45
CA PRO A 82 3.53 10.95 5.94
C PRO A 82 3.87 11.92 4.79
N TYR A 83 2.95 12.84 4.46
CA TYR A 83 3.00 13.66 3.23
C TYR A 83 4.27 14.50 3.06
N ALA A 84 4.95 14.87 4.15
CA ALA A 84 6.20 15.62 4.13
C ALA A 84 7.46 14.75 3.90
N GLY A 85 7.29 13.44 3.68
CA GLY A 85 8.38 12.49 3.57
C GLY A 85 8.88 12.27 2.14
N HIS A 86 10.17 11.94 2.00
CA HIS A 86 10.79 11.52 0.74
C HIS A 86 10.46 10.07 0.34
N LEU A 87 9.29 9.56 0.76
CA LEU A 87 8.93 8.14 0.57
C LEU A 87 8.26 7.88 -0.77
N TYR A 88 7.59 8.87 -1.37
CA TYR A 88 6.84 8.68 -2.60
C TYR A 88 7.69 8.11 -3.73
N GLU A 89 8.80 8.77 -4.06
CA GLU A 89 9.67 8.35 -5.15
C GLU A 89 10.24 6.93 -4.99
N PRO A 90 10.99 6.61 -3.92
CA PRO A 90 11.60 5.29 -3.78
C PRO A 90 10.56 4.16 -3.68
N VAL A 91 9.39 4.41 -3.09
CA VAL A 91 8.33 3.40 -2.95
C VAL A 91 7.65 3.14 -4.29
N LEU A 92 7.27 4.19 -5.03
CA LEU A 92 6.65 4.04 -6.34
C LEU A 92 7.60 3.37 -7.34
N GLN A 93 8.89 3.73 -7.30
CA GLN A 93 9.92 3.06 -8.10
C GLN A 93 10.04 1.58 -7.72
N ALA A 94 10.07 1.24 -6.43
CA ALA A 94 10.17 -0.14 -5.97
C ALA A 94 8.96 -0.99 -6.36
N ILE A 95 7.73 -0.46 -6.24
CA ILE A 95 6.50 -1.14 -6.67
C ILE A 95 6.58 -1.49 -8.16
N ALA A 96 6.97 -0.53 -8.99
CA ALA A 96 7.10 -0.71 -10.43
C ALA A 96 8.22 -1.70 -10.78
N HIS A 97 9.42 -1.51 -10.21
CA HIS A 97 10.61 -2.31 -10.51
C HIS A 97 10.42 -3.78 -10.12
N HIS A 98 9.86 -4.04 -8.94
CA HIS A 98 9.61 -5.40 -8.45
C HIS A 98 8.26 -5.98 -8.92
N GLN A 99 7.51 -5.25 -9.75
CA GLN A 99 6.22 -5.66 -10.30
C GLN A 99 5.23 -6.14 -9.22
N LEU A 100 5.18 -5.43 -8.09
CA LEU A 100 4.40 -5.85 -6.93
C LEU A 100 2.89 -5.77 -7.17
N LEU A 101 2.43 -5.01 -8.16
CA LEU A 101 1.03 -4.93 -8.54
C LEU A 101 0.69 -5.99 -9.60
N THR A 102 -0.41 -6.73 -9.41
CA THR A 102 -0.91 -7.66 -10.43
C THR A 102 -1.37 -6.91 -11.69
N PRO A 103 -1.46 -7.56 -12.86
CA PRO A 103 -1.95 -6.92 -14.09
C PRO A 103 -3.36 -6.31 -13.98
N VAL A 104 -4.20 -6.84 -13.09
CA VAL A 104 -5.56 -6.35 -12.80
C VAL A 104 -5.64 -5.63 -11.44
N GLY A 105 -4.48 -5.32 -10.86
CA GLY A 105 -4.35 -4.70 -9.55
C GLY A 105 -4.58 -3.19 -9.60
N GLU A 106 -4.85 -2.62 -8.42
CA GLU A 106 -4.96 -1.17 -8.24
C GLU A 106 -4.10 -0.74 -7.04
N LEU A 107 -3.24 0.26 -7.26
CA LEU A 107 -2.47 0.95 -6.24
C LEU A 107 -3.22 2.24 -5.87
N ALA A 108 -3.49 2.47 -4.59
CA ALA A 108 -4.00 3.73 -4.08
C ALA A 108 -2.90 4.46 -3.32
N VAL A 109 -2.61 5.69 -3.74
CA VAL A 109 -1.60 6.57 -3.14
C VAL A 109 -2.30 7.78 -2.53
N GLU A 110 -2.23 7.91 -1.23
CA GLU A 110 -2.72 9.08 -0.50
C GLU A 110 -1.63 10.16 -0.40
N HIS A 111 -2.02 11.41 -0.62
CA HIS A 111 -1.09 12.53 -0.60
C HIS A 111 -1.76 13.88 -0.32
N ASP A 112 -0.95 14.85 0.11
CA ASP A 112 -1.32 16.26 0.08
C ASP A 112 -1.20 16.78 -1.37
N PRO A 113 -2.31 17.22 -2.02
CA PRO A 113 -2.29 17.72 -3.38
C PRO A 113 -1.58 19.08 -3.54
N THR A 114 -1.23 19.75 -2.43
CA THR A 114 -0.44 20.98 -2.44
C THR A 114 1.06 20.73 -2.43
N LEU A 115 1.50 19.56 -1.96
CA LEU A 115 2.91 19.14 -1.94
C LEU A 115 3.26 18.28 -3.16
N HIS A 116 2.36 17.38 -3.55
CA HIS A 116 2.54 16.49 -4.70
C HIS A 116 1.29 16.51 -5.58
N THR A 117 1.44 16.76 -6.87
CA THR A 117 0.32 16.60 -7.83
C THR A 117 0.27 15.18 -8.37
N ALA A 118 -0.82 14.81 -9.04
CA ALA A 118 -0.91 13.51 -9.71
C ALA A 118 0.19 13.32 -10.78
N GLU A 119 0.55 14.40 -11.48
CA GLU A 119 1.65 14.43 -12.45
C GLU A 119 3.01 14.24 -11.78
N THR A 120 3.20 14.84 -10.60
CA THR A 120 4.45 14.69 -9.83
C THR A 120 4.61 13.25 -9.35
N LEU A 121 3.54 12.64 -8.84
CA LEU A 121 3.55 11.23 -8.45
C LEU A 121 3.78 10.30 -9.65
N ALA A 122 3.14 10.58 -10.80
CA ALA A 122 3.35 9.80 -12.02
C ALA A 122 4.80 9.89 -12.53
N ALA A 123 5.47 11.03 -12.35
CA ALA A 123 6.87 11.22 -12.74
C ALA A 123 7.85 10.31 -11.95
N PHE A 124 7.47 9.88 -10.75
CA PHE A 124 8.26 8.91 -9.98
C PHE A 124 8.12 7.47 -10.46
N ILE A 125 7.14 7.18 -11.32
CA ILE A 125 6.86 5.82 -11.80
C ILE A 125 7.69 5.57 -13.07
N PRO A 126 8.68 4.67 -13.04
CA PRO A 126 9.59 4.47 -14.16
C PRO A 126 8.86 3.88 -15.36
N ASN A 127 9.20 4.37 -16.55
CA ASN A 127 8.70 3.89 -17.84
C ASN A 127 7.17 3.88 -17.97
N SER A 128 6.46 4.66 -17.16
CA SER A 128 4.99 4.62 -17.08
C SER A 128 4.45 3.20 -16.84
N ALA A 129 5.17 2.41 -16.04
CA ALA A 129 4.78 1.04 -15.71
C ALA A 129 3.41 0.93 -15.02
N LEU A 130 3.00 2.01 -14.35
CA LEU A 130 1.67 2.21 -13.80
C LEU A 130 1.09 3.51 -14.35
N GLU A 131 -0.21 3.50 -14.66
CA GLU A 131 -0.95 4.64 -15.21
C GLU A 131 -2.04 5.08 -14.24
N LEU A 132 -2.21 6.40 -14.11
CA LEU A 132 -3.28 6.97 -13.28
C LEU A 132 -4.64 6.64 -13.92
N CYS A 133 -5.45 5.85 -13.22
CA CYS A 133 -6.77 5.43 -13.71
C CYS A 133 -7.93 6.13 -13.00
N ARG A 134 -7.71 6.62 -11.77
CA ARG A 134 -8.72 7.36 -10.99
C ARG A 134 -8.06 8.34 -10.04
N TYR A 135 -8.70 9.46 -9.79
CA TYR A 135 -8.23 10.47 -8.84
C TYR A 135 -9.41 10.99 -8.01
N LYS A 136 -9.22 11.12 -6.70
CA LYS A 136 -10.24 11.64 -5.78
C LYS A 136 -9.62 12.65 -4.82
N ARG A 137 -10.31 13.76 -4.57
CA ARG A 137 -9.87 14.79 -3.63
C ARG A 137 -10.90 14.98 -2.52
N TYR A 138 -10.42 15.01 -1.29
CA TYR A 138 -11.18 15.16 -0.05
C TYR A 138 -10.56 16.27 0.79
N GLY A 139 -11.00 17.51 0.57
CA GLY A 139 -10.41 18.68 1.22
C GLY A 139 -8.91 18.81 0.91
N ASN A 140 -8.09 18.62 1.95
CA ASN A 140 -6.62 18.73 1.89
C ASN A 140 -5.91 17.40 1.60
N THR A 141 -6.66 16.31 1.41
CA THR A 141 -6.12 15.01 1.04
C THR A 141 -6.58 14.65 -0.37
N ALA A 142 -5.72 14.00 -1.13
CA ALA A 142 -6.06 13.39 -2.41
C ALA A 142 -5.60 11.94 -2.46
N ILE A 143 -6.31 11.14 -3.25
CA ILE A 143 -5.99 9.74 -3.52
C ILE A 143 -5.87 9.56 -5.02
N ALA A 144 -4.66 9.21 -5.47
CA ALA A 144 -4.36 8.83 -6.83
C ALA A 144 -4.36 7.30 -6.95
N PHE A 145 -5.15 6.78 -7.88
CA PHE A 145 -5.25 5.35 -8.14
C PHE A 145 -4.52 5.02 -9.44
N TYR A 146 -3.66 4.01 -9.38
CA TYR A 146 -2.86 3.55 -10.52
C TYR A 146 -3.14 2.08 -10.83
N SER A 147 -3.18 1.75 -12.12
CA SER A 147 -3.20 0.36 -12.62
C SER A 147 -1.96 0.09 -13.46
N ARG A 148 -1.61 -1.18 -13.65
CA ARG A 148 -0.53 -1.55 -14.58
C ARG A 148 -0.94 -1.19 -16.02
N ARG A 149 0.03 -0.73 -16.81
CA ARG A 149 -0.13 -0.52 -18.25
C ARG A 149 -0.14 -1.84 -19.02
#